data_AF-A0A942T6P2-F1
#
_entry.id   AF-A0A942T6P2-F1
#
_cell.length_a   1.000
_cell.length_b   1.000
_cell.length_c   1.000
_cell.angle_alpha   90.00
_cell.angle_beta   90.00
_cell.angle_gamma   90.00
#
_symmetry.space_group_name_H-M   'P 1'
#
loop_
_entity.id
_entity.type
_entity.pdbx_description
1 polymer ?
#
loop_
_entity_poly.entity_id
_entity_poly.type
_entity_poly.pdbx_seq_one_letter_code
_entity_poly.pdbx_strand_id
1 'polypeptide(L)'
;MILKHFLLYSENDNGVADVEKNFSFQSRCITSLYEKCFSKFSTENIKQINIFCVKESPKLNLTIVDGFCDVEILYDVRDFFQLDDQQRKEVILEVLKQGIDKVIKLYNWDNRPFDNAYNCVKKASYKNEYVWKKKPKSSPNRCLKAEVLINHDLYLCEIYLVVKDKNGNEIVKRLVSTTKPDEIIFSHFLGELNWLSNNEVALFNRPKSKYISVHLKEVLFK
;
A
#
# COMPACT_ATOMS: atom_id res chain seq x y z
N MET A 1 -20.48 9.71 2.64
CA MET A 1 -19.00 9.70 2.68
C MET A 1 -18.45 8.60 1.77
N ILE A 2 -17.21 8.66 1.26
CA ILE A 2 -16.62 7.56 0.47
C ILE A 2 -15.69 6.76 1.37
N LEU A 3 -15.93 5.45 1.50
CA LEU A 3 -15.03 4.52 2.16
C LEU A 3 -13.78 4.32 1.30
N LYS A 4 -12.62 4.59 1.90
CA LYS A 4 -11.33 4.56 1.18
C LYS A 4 -10.27 3.71 1.86
N HIS A 5 -10.30 3.63 3.19
CA HIS A 5 -9.18 3.08 3.94
C HIS A 5 -9.59 1.91 4.84
N PHE A 6 -8.73 0.92 4.91
CA PHE A 6 -8.90 -0.27 5.74
C PHE A 6 -7.59 -0.55 6.47
N LEU A 7 -7.56 -0.45 7.79
CA LEU A 7 -6.32 -0.58 8.55
C LEU A 7 -6.44 -1.67 9.60
N LEU A 8 -5.34 -2.39 9.84
CA LEU A 8 -5.24 -3.37 10.90
C LEU A 8 -4.33 -2.86 12.02
N TYR A 9 -4.74 -3.12 13.25
CA TYR A 9 -4.03 -2.75 14.46
C TYR A 9 -3.95 -3.93 15.42
N SER A 10 -2.85 -4.01 16.18
CA SER A 10 -2.76 -4.87 17.33
C SER A 10 -2.54 -4.07 18.61
N GLU A 11 -3.13 -4.54 19.71
CA GLU A 11 -2.79 -4.06 21.06
C GLU A 11 -1.29 -4.20 21.40
N ASN A 12 -0.61 -5.16 20.75
CA ASN A 12 0.82 -5.43 20.93
C ASN A 12 1.73 -4.47 20.16
N ASP A 13 1.20 -3.64 19.24
CA ASP A 13 2.02 -2.75 18.40
C ASP A 13 2.40 -1.43 19.11
N ASN A 14 1.82 -1.15 20.28
CA ASN A 14 2.00 0.11 21.00
C ASN A 14 3.48 0.38 21.33
N GLY A 15 4.04 1.43 20.70
CA GLY A 15 5.44 1.84 20.89
C GLY A 15 6.48 0.98 20.14
N VAL A 16 6.05 -0.03 19.38
CA VAL A 16 6.95 -0.92 18.64
C VAL A 16 7.30 -0.28 17.29
N ALA A 17 8.47 0.35 17.21
CA ALA A 17 8.96 0.93 15.97
C ALA A 17 9.62 -0.08 15.01
N ASP A 18 9.92 -1.27 15.50
CA ASP A 18 10.55 -2.37 14.77
C ASP A 18 9.52 -3.07 13.87
N VAL A 19 9.75 -3.06 12.56
CA VAL A 19 8.79 -3.60 11.57
C VAL A 19 8.63 -5.11 11.72
N GLU A 20 9.70 -5.84 12.08
CA GLU A 20 9.65 -7.31 12.20
C GLU A 20 8.72 -7.77 13.32
N LYS A 21 8.49 -6.91 14.31
CA LYS A 21 7.66 -7.17 15.49
C LYS A 21 6.36 -6.37 15.51
N ASN A 22 6.05 -5.67 14.42
CA ASN A 22 4.89 -4.79 14.35
C ASN A 22 3.92 -5.28 13.26
N PHE A 23 2.76 -5.74 13.71
CA PHE A 23 1.72 -6.29 12.86
C PHE A 23 1.09 -5.21 11.99
N SER A 24 0.79 -4.03 12.56
CA SER A 24 0.29 -2.89 11.80
C SER A 24 1.17 -2.54 10.60
N PHE A 25 2.50 -2.43 10.76
CA PHE A 25 3.42 -2.14 9.65
C PHE A 25 3.37 -3.24 8.58
N GLN A 26 3.49 -4.51 8.97
CA GLN A 26 3.46 -5.62 8.03
C GLN A 26 2.13 -5.73 7.28
N SER A 27 1.01 -5.41 7.95
CA SER A 27 -0.32 -5.49 7.35
C SER A 27 -0.56 -4.51 6.18
N ARG A 28 0.16 -3.37 6.17
CA ARG A 28 -0.07 -2.28 5.21
C ARG A 28 0.06 -2.72 3.77
N CYS A 29 0.95 -3.68 3.46
CA CYS A 29 1.13 -4.14 2.09
C CYS A 29 -0.13 -4.80 1.53
N ILE A 30 -0.89 -5.53 2.35
CA ILE A 30 -2.12 -6.19 1.94
C ILE A 30 -3.31 -5.25 2.04
N THR A 31 -3.41 -4.41 3.06
CA THR A 31 -4.53 -3.46 3.15
C THR A 31 -4.50 -2.44 2.01
N SER A 32 -3.31 -1.95 1.65
CA SER A 32 -3.10 -1.06 0.49
C SER A 32 -3.41 -1.75 -0.84
N LEU A 33 -3.10 -3.04 -0.97
CA LEU A 33 -3.48 -3.84 -2.14
C LEU A 33 -5.01 -4.02 -2.22
N TYR A 34 -5.64 -4.32 -1.09
CA TYR A 34 -7.09 -4.42 -0.97
C TYR A 34 -7.76 -3.10 -1.39
N GLU A 35 -7.29 -1.96 -0.89
CA GLU A 35 -7.77 -0.62 -1.26
C GLU A 35 -7.66 -0.35 -2.76
N LYS A 36 -6.57 -0.79 -3.41
CA LYS A 36 -6.40 -0.67 -4.88
C LYS A 36 -7.35 -1.56 -5.66
N CYS A 37 -7.70 -2.73 -5.12
CA CYS A 37 -8.69 -3.65 -5.68
C CYS A 37 -10.14 -3.21 -5.38
N PHE A 38 -10.35 -2.37 -4.36
CA PHE A 38 -11.66 -2.00 -3.87
C PHE A 38 -12.32 -0.95 -4.76
N SER A 39 -13.52 -1.27 -5.25
CA SER A 39 -14.35 -0.29 -5.95
C SER A 39 -14.87 0.75 -4.97
N LYS A 40 -15.06 1.99 -5.44
CA LYS A 40 -15.65 3.06 -4.62
C LYS A 40 -16.96 2.60 -3.98
N PHE A 41 -17.08 2.82 -2.67
CA PHE A 41 -18.27 2.51 -1.90
C PHE A 41 -18.71 3.73 -1.10
N SER A 42 -19.99 4.12 -1.27
CA SER A 42 -20.58 5.24 -0.55
C SER A 42 -21.20 4.74 0.74
N THR A 43 -20.88 5.41 1.84
CA THR A 43 -21.45 5.16 3.17
C THR A 43 -22.17 6.42 3.63
N GLU A 44 -22.95 6.33 4.71
CA GLU A 44 -23.52 7.53 5.35
C GLU A 44 -22.39 8.37 5.97
N ASN A 45 -21.64 7.80 6.91
CA ASN A 45 -20.68 8.51 7.74
C ASN A 45 -19.29 7.86 7.87
N ILE A 46 -18.97 6.77 7.16
CA ILE A 46 -17.70 6.02 7.33
C ILE A 46 -16.75 6.24 6.14
N LYS A 47 -15.55 6.79 6.37
CA LYS A 47 -14.46 6.88 5.36
C LYS A 47 -13.37 5.83 5.54
N GLN A 48 -13.28 5.24 6.73
CA GLN A 48 -12.22 4.30 7.08
C GLN A 48 -12.72 3.26 8.08
N ILE A 49 -12.30 2.01 7.91
CA ILE A 49 -12.51 0.93 8.88
C ILE A 49 -11.17 0.58 9.52
N ASN A 50 -11.11 0.66 10.84
CA ASN A 50 -9.97 0.28 11.66
C ASN A 50 -10.30 -1.02 12.39
N ILE A 51 -9.57 -2.08 12.10
CA ILE A 51 -9.79 -3.40 12.68
C ILE A 51 -8.71 -3.62 13.73
N PHE A 52 -9.14 -3.72 14.99
CA PHE A 52 -8.27 -3.98 16.13
C PHE A 52 -8.31 -5.47 16.46
N CYS A 53 -7.16 -6.13 16.33
CA CYS A 53 -6.95 -7.49 16.80
C CYS A 53 -6.73 -7.46 18.31
N VAL A 54 -7.64 -8.09 19.04
CA VAL A 54 -7.60 -8.20 20.50
C VAL A 54 -7.52 -9.67 20.90
N LYS A 55 -6.80 -9.95 21.99
CA LYS A 55 -6.63 -11.32 22.48
C LYS A 55 -7.88 -11.87 23.18
N GLU A 56 -8.66 -11.01 23.83
CA GLU A 56 -9.81 -11.42 24.64
C GLU A 56 -11.01 -10.48 24.42
N SER A 57 -12.21 -11.06 24.35
CA SER A 57 -13.51 -10.37 24.42
C SER A 57 -13.66 -9.12 23.54
N PRO A 58 -13.70 -9.25 22.19
CA PRO A 58 -13.93 -8.11 21.30
C PRO A 58 -15.28 -7.45 21.58
N LYS A 59 -15.29 -6.12 21.61
CA LYS A 59 -16.54 -5.34 21.70
C LYS A 59 -17.48 -5.74 20.57
N LEU A 60 -18.75 -5.97 20.92
CA LEU A 60 -19.79 -6.32 19.94
C LEU A 60 -20.17 -5.13 19.05
N ASN A 61 -20.17 -3.93 19.63
CA ASN A 61 -20.55 -2.70 18.95
C ASN A 61 -19.35 -2.05 18.24
N LEU A 62 -19.67 -1.26 17.21
CA LEU A 62 -18.72 -0.44 16.47
C LEU A 62 -18.59 0.92 17.16
N THR A 63 -17.40 1.50 17.11
CA THR A 63 -17.18 2.89 17.55
C THR A 63 -16.94 3.74 16.32
N ILE A 64 -17.70 4.84 16.15
CA ILE A 64 -17.51 5.74 15.01
C ILE A 64 -17.25 7.16 15.51
N VAL A 65 -16.10 7.69 15.15
CA VAL A 65 -15.70 9.07 15.46
C VAL A 65 -15.13 9.69 14.19
N ASP A 66 -15.66 10.84 13.76
CA ASP A 66 -15.20 11.58 12.56
C ASP A 66 -15.05 10.75 11.27
N GLY A 67 -15.88 9.71 11.17
CA GLY A 67 -15.94 8.75 10.07
C GLY A 67 -14.87 7.66 10.05
N PHE A 68 -14.14 7.52 11.16
CA PHE A 68 -13.31 6.36 11.46
C PHE A 68 -14.17 5.36 12.22
N CYS A 69 -14.37 4.16 11.65
CA CYS A 69 -15.14 3.08 12.24
C CYS A 69 -14.19 2.05 12.84
N ASP A 70 -14.14 1.97 14.15
CA ASP A 70 -13.33 1.01 14.89
C ASP A 70 -14.15 -0.25 15.16
N VAL A 71 -13.58 -1.40 14.80
CA VAL A 71 -14.13 -2.72 15.02
C VAL A 71 -13.07 -3.62 15.65
N GLU A 72 -13.45 -4.35 16.69
CA GLU A 72 -12.57 -5.34 17.32
C GLU A 72 -12.88 -6.74 16.79
N ILE A 73 -11.84 -7.53 16.56
CA ILE A 73 -11.95 -8.97 16.27
C ILE A 73 -11.01 -9.77 17.18
N LEU A 74 -11.40 -11.02 17.44
CA LEU A 74 -10.61 -11.94 18.24
C LEU A 74 -9.51 -12.55 17.37
N TYR A 75 -8.27 -12.09 17.55
CA TYR A 75 -7.11 -12.63 16.85
C TYR A 75 -5.82 -12.36 17.64
N ASP A 76 -5.06 -13.42 17.92
CA ASP A 76 -3.78 -13.32 18.61
C ASP A 76 -2.63 -13.16 17.62
N VAL A 77 -2.08 -11.94 17.54
CA VAL A 77 -0.98 -11.65 16.61
C VAL A 77 0.34 -12.34 16.97
N ARG A 78 0.45 -12.99 18.13
CA ARG A 78 1.67 -13.76 18.46
C ARG A 78 1.85 -14.94 17.52
N ASP A 79 0.74 -15.55 17.10
CA ASP A 79 0.74 -16.65 16.14
C ASP A 79 1.19 -16.19 14.76
N PHE A 80 0.81 -14.96 14.36
CA PHE A 80 1.22 -14.35 13.10
C PHE A 80 2.75 -14.30 12.93
N PHE A 81 3.49 -13.96 13.99
CA PHE A 81 4.95 -13.83 13.91
C PHE A 81 5.69 -15.18 13.80
N GLN A 82 5.00 -16.31 14.00
CA GLN A 82 5.57 -17.65 13.81
C GLN A 82 5.41 -18.17 12.37
N LEU A 83 4.63 -17.47 11.54
CA LEU A 83 4.34 -17.85 10.17
C LEU A 83 5.43 -17.39 9.20
N ASP A 84 5.51 -18.07 8.05
CA ASP A 84 6.29 -17.60 6.91
C ASP A 84 5.62 -16.40 6.20
N ASP A 85 6.36 -15.72 5.33
CA ASP A 85 5.91 -14.49 4.67
C ASP A 85 4.62 -14.68 3.86
N GLN A 86 4.45 -15.82 3.18
CA GLN A 86 3.27 -16.06 2.36
C GLN A 86 2.05 -16.28 3.27
N GLN A 87 2.19 -17.10 4.30
CA GLN A 87 1.16 -17.34 5.31
C GLN A 87 0.78 -16.05 6.04
N ARG A 88 1.74 -15.18 6.36
CA ARG A 88 1.47 -13.86 6.96
C ARG A 88 0.56 -13.01 6.09
N LYS A 89 0.84 -12.92 4.78
CA LYS A 89 0.01 -12.16 3.82
C LYS A 89 -1.40 -12.71 3.72
N GLU A 90 -1.55 -14.03 3.73
CA GLU A 90 -2.85 -14.72 3.73
C GLU A 90 -3.64 -14.37 5.00
N VAL A 91 -3.02 -14.53 6.16
CA VAL A 91 -3.62 -14.20 7.46
C VAL A 91 -4.04 -12.74 7.55
N ILE A 92 -3.22 -11.80 7.10
CA ILE A 92 -3.59 -10.38 7.06
C ILE A 92 -4.89 -10.17 6.27
N LEU A 93 -5.04 -10.81 5.12
CA LEU A 93 -6.25 -10.72 4.31
C LEU A 93 -7.47 -11.33 5.01
N GLU A 94 -7.32 -12.48 5.67
CA GLU A 94 -8.42 -13.13 6.38
C GLU A 94 -8.86 -12.32 7.62
N VAL A 95 -7.92 -11.78 8.39
CA VAL A 95 -8.18 -10.89 9.53
C VAL A 95 -8.91 -9.62 9.06
N LEU A 96 -8.44 -9.02 7.95
CA LEU A 96 -9.10 -7.88 7.31
C LEU A 96 -10.56 -8.22 6.93
N LYS A 97 -10.77 -9.40 6.31
CA LYS A 97 -12.11 -9.85 5.89
C LYS A 97 -13.06 -10.03 7.07
N GLN A 98 -12.59 -10.64 8.16
CA GLN A 98 -13.39 -10.84 9.37
C GLN A 98 -13.89 -9.52 9.97
N GLY A 99 -13.01 -8.51 10.07
CA GLY A 99 -13.40 -7.19 10.56
C GLY A 99 -14.38 -6.48 9.64
N ILE A 100 -14.14 -6.53 8.32
CA ILE A 100 -15.05 -5.97 7.30
C ILE A 100 -16.43 -6.65 7.36
N ASP A 101 -16.49 -7.97 7.45
CA ASP A 101 -17.76 -8.72 7.46
C ASP A 101 -18.62 -8.42 8.68
N LYS A 102 -17.98 -8.17 9.82
CA LYS A 102 -18.67 -7.68 11.02
C LYS A 102 -19.33 -6.33 10.77
N VAL A 103 -18.63 -5.40 10.11
CA VAL A 103 -19.19 -4.08 9.75
C VAL A 103 -20.33 -4.23 8.74
N ILE A 104 -20.15 -5.02 7.69
CA ILE A 104 -21.16 -5.28 6.65
C ILE A 104 -22.44 -5.83 7.28
N LYS A 105 -22.33 -6.81 8.18
CA LYS A 105 -23.47 -7.42 8.87
C LYS A 105 -24.25 -6.41 9.71
N LEU A 106 -23.55 -5.55 10.46
CA LEU A 106 -24.18 -4.56 11.34
C LEU A 106 -24.89 -3.45 10.57
N TYR A 107 -24.36 -3.08 9.40
CA TYR A 107 -24.93 -2.03 8.54
C TYR A 107 -25.80 -2.55 7.40
N ASN A 108 -25.94 -3.87 7.26
CA ASN A 108 -26.63 -4.52 6.15
C ASN A 108 -26.15 -4.02 4.76
N TRP A 109 -24.83 -3.90 4.60
CA TRP A 109 -24.23 -3.46 3.33
C TRP A 109 -24.21 -4.58 2.28
N ASP A 110 -24.19 -4.18 1.02
CA ASP A 110 -23.87 -5.10 -0.08
C ASP A 110 -22.41 -5.57 0.06
N ASN A 111 -22.21 -6.88 0.17
CA ASN A 111 -20.90 -7.50 0.34
C ASN A 111 -20.10 -7.59 -0.97
N ARG A 112 -20.75 -7.52 -2.14
CA ARG A 112 -20.10 -7.76 -3.44
C ARG A 112 -18.84 -6.91 -3.68
N PRO A 113 -18.83 -5.59 -3.40
CA PRO A 113 -17.62 -4.77 -3.55
C PRO A 113 -16.44 -5.27 -2.71
N PHE A 114 -16.73 -5.77 -1.51
CA PHE A 114 -15.72 -6.22 -0.55
C PHE A 114 -15.18 -7.61 -0.90
N ASP A 115 -16.07 -8.52 -1.31
CA ASP A 115 -15.70 -9.86 -1.77
C ASP A 115 -14.91 -9.82 -3.09
N ASN A 116 -15.26 -8.89 -3.98
CA ASN A 116 -14.50 -8.65 -5.21
C ASN A 116 -13.06 -8.18 -4.91
N ALA A 117 -12.90 -7.26 -3.96
CA ALA A 117 -11.57 -6.78 -3.55
C ALA A 117 -10.74 -7.91 -2.91
N TYR A 118 -11.35 -8.70 -2.02
CA TYR A 118 -10.71 -9.86 -1.41
C TYR A 118 -10.21 -10.87 -2.46
N ASN A 119 -11.06 -11.22 -3.43
CA ASN A 119 -10.68 -12.13 -4.51
C ASN A 119 -9.63 -11.52 -5.46
N CYS A 120 -9.63 -10.21 -5.65
CA CYS A 120 -8.61 -9.50 -6.43
C CYS A 120 -7.23 -9.58 -5.76
N VAL A 121 -7.15 -9.45 -4.43
CA VAL A 121 -5.89 -9.66 -3.68
C VAL A 121 -5.35 -11.08 -3.89
N LYS A 122 -6.21 -12.10 -3.80
CA LYS A 122 -5.84 -13.51 -4.05
C LYS A 122 -5.35 -13.73 -5.48
N LYS A 123 -6.06 -13.17 -6.47
CA LYS A 123 -5.64 -13.23 -7.89
C LYS A 123 -4.29 -12.54 -8.15
N ALA A 124 -3.99 -11.47 -7.40
CA ALA A 124 -2.70 -10.80 -7.44
C ALA A 124 -1.58 -11.57 -6.71
N SER A 125 -1.87 -12.76 -6.16
CA SER A 125 -0.94 -13.55 -5.34
C SER A 125 -0.31 -12.71 -4.21
N TYR A 126 -1.12 -11.83 -3.61
CA TYR A 126 -0.70 -10.96 -2.50
C TYR A 126 0.49 -10.02 -2.81
N LYS A 127 0.79 -9.79 -4.09
CA LYS A 127 1.86 -8.89 -4.52
C LYS A 127 1.34 -7.47 -4.70
N ASN A 128 1.84 -6.54 -3.89
CA ASN A 128 1.47 -5.13 -3.97
C ASN A 128 2.55 -4.35 -4.73
N GLU A 129 2.56 -4.56 -6.05
CA GLU A 129 3.43 -3.86 -6.99
C GLU A 129 2.59 -2.94 -7.88
N TYR A 130 2.93 -1.66 -7.96
CA TYR A 130 2.15 -0.71 -8.74
C TYR A 130 2.94 0.51 -9.20
N VAL A 131 2.50 1.11 -10.30
CA VAL A 131 3.01 2.39 -10.77
C VAL A 131 2.31 3.52 -10.03
N TRP A 132 3.07 4.40 -9.37
CA TRP A 132 2.53 5.44 -8.49
C TRP A 132 1.52 6.37 -9.19
N LYS A 133 1.85 6.88 -10.39
CA LYS A 133 0.98 7.74 -11.19
C LYS A 133 0.55 7.00 -12.45
N LYS A 134 -0.76 7.04 -12.77
CA LYS A 134 -1.34 6.33 -13.92
C LYS A 134 -0.70 6.65 -15.27
N LYS A 135 -0.15 7.86 -15.43
CA LYS A 135 0.46 8.31 -16.69
C LYS A 135 1.97 8.44 -16.51
N PRO A 136 2.77 7.67 -17.26
CA PRO A 136 4.21 7.89 -17.37
C PRO A 136 4.48 9.31 -17.88
N LYS A 137 5.62 9.88 -17.49
CA LYS A 137 6.03 11.22 -17.93
C LYS A 137 6.95 11.12 -19.14
N SER A 138 6.56 11.73 -20.25
CA SER A 138 7.38 11.79 -21.46
C SER A 138 8.55 12.75 -21.28
N SER A 139 9.69 12.39 -21.85
CA SER A 139 10.85 13.27 -22.07
C SER A 139 10.49 14.46 -22.96
N PRO A 140 11.26 15.57 -22.94
CA PRO A 140 10.97 16.76 -23.75
C PRO A 140 10.89 16.45 -25.26
N ASN A 141 11.79 15.61 -25.78
CA ASN A 141 11.75 15.13 -27.17
C ASN A 141 10.75 13.97 -27.41
N ARG A 142 10.06 13.50 -26.36
CA ARG A 142 9.06 12.42 -26.38
C ARG A 142 9.60 11.07 -26.85
N CYS A 143 10.90 10.84 -26.74
CA CYS A 143 11.52 9.55 -27.11
C CYS A 143 11.50 8.52 -25.99
N LEU A 144 11.29 8.98 -24.77
CA LEU A 144 11.38 8.18 -23.55
C LEU A 144 10.22 8.50 -22.63
N LYS A 145 9.82 7.51 -21.84
CA LYS A 145 8.83 7.65 -20.78
C LYS A 145 9.44 7.23 -19.45
N ALA A 146 9.18 8.00 -18.40
CA ALA A 146 9.59 7.66 -17.05
C ALA A 146 8.38 7.40 -16.17
N GLU A 147 8.52 6.44 -15.25
CA GLU A 147 7.52 6.11 -14.25
C GLU A 147 8.17 5.70 -12.93
N VAL A 148 7.37 5.68 -11.87
CA VAL A 148 7.84 5.26 -10.55
C VAL A 148 7.10 4.00 -10.19
N LEU A 149 7.85 2.90 -10.07
CA LEU A 149 7.35 1.60 -9.62
C LEU A 149 7.54 1.49 -8.11
N ILE A 150 6.49 1.08 -7.41
CA ILE A 150 6.51 0.83 -5.97
C ILE A 150 6.32 -0.68 -5.76
N ASN A 151 7.22 -1.28 -4.99
CA ASN A 151 7.07 -2.62 -4.44
C ASN A 151 6.85 -2.48 -2.92
N HIS A 152 5.62 -2.69 -2.47
CA HIS A 152 5.24 -2.55 -1.06
C HIS A 152 5.06 -3.93 -0.45
N ASP A 153 5.99 -4.36 0.39
CA ASP A 153 5.97 -5.68 1.01
C ASP A 153 5.90 -5.60 2.55
N LEU A 154 5.89 -6.76 3.23
CA LEU A 154 5.75 -6.89 4.68
C LEU A 154 6.77 -6.07 5.45
N TYR A 155 8.03 -6.10 5.04
CA TYR A 155 9.13 -5.50 5.82
C TYR A 155 9.57 -4.15 5.29
N LEU A 156 9.45 -3.95 3.98
CA LEU A 156 10.03 -2.81 3.28
C LEU A 156 9.12 -2.36 2.14
N CYS A 157 9.22 -1.07 1.85
CA CYS A 157 8.74 -0.48 0.61
C CYS A 157 9.94 -0.04 -0.22
N GLU A 158 10.05 -0.56 -1.44
CA GLU A 158 11.07 -0.21 -2.41
C GLU A 158 10.48 0.65 -3.52
N ILE A 159 11.18 1.74 -3.85
CA ILE A 159 10.75 2.69 -4.86
C ILE A 159 11.77 2.70 -5.97
N TYR A 160 11.32 2.44 -7.19
CA TYR A 160 12.15 2.40 -8.38
C TYR A 160 11.77 3.50 -9.36
N LEU A 161 12.77 4.16 -9.94
CA LEU A 161 12.63 5.03 -11.09
C LEU A 161 12.91 4.20 -12.34
N VAL A 162 11.90 4.06 -13.19
CA VAL A 162 11.94 3.25 -14.40
C VAL A 162 11.85 4.15 -15.62
N VAL A 163 12.73 3.93 -16.60
CA VAL A 163 12.72 4.61 -17.90
C VAL A 163 12.51 3.58 -18.99
N LYS A 164 11.56 3.87 -19.88
CA LYS A 164 11.18 3.04 -21.02
C LYS A 164 11.33 3.79 -22.33
N ASP A 165 11.61 3.07 -23.41
CA ASP A 165 11.60 3.59 -24.78
C ASP A 165 10.16 3.84 -25.28
N LYS A 166 10.02 4.26 -26.55
CA LYS A 166 8.69 4.46 -27.18
C LYS A 166 7.88 3.17 -27.33
N ASN A 167 8.56 2.03 -27.43
CA ASN A 167 7.97 0.70 -27.61
C ASN A 167 7.57 0.07 -26.26
N GLY A 168 7.96 0.68 -25.14
CA GLY A 168 7.67 0.22 -23.79
C GLY A 168 8.77 -0.67 -23.19
N ASN A 169 9.89 -0.87 -23.88
CA ASN A 169 11.01 -1.63 -23.35
C ASN A 169 11.70 -0.85 -22.23
N GLU A 170 11.99 -1.53 -21.12
CA GLU A 170 12.76 -0.95 -20.01
C GLU A 170 14.20 -0.72 -20.45
N ILE A 171 14.65 0.54 -20.37
CA ILE A 171 16.03 0.94 -20.61
C ILE A 171 16.79 0.97 -19.29
N VAL A 172 16.14 1.49 -18.24
CA VAL A 172 16.73 1.60 -16.90
C VAL A 172 15.67 1.35 -15.84
N LYS A 173 16.04 0.60 -14.81
CA LYS A 173 15.35 0.53 -13.52
C LYS A 173 16.35 0.79 -12.41
N ARG A 174 16.19 1.91 -11.71
CA ARG A 174 17.07 2.33 -10.61
C ARG A 174 16.31 2.32 -9.30
N LEU A 175 16.83 1.63 -8.29
CA LEU A 175 16.35 1.76 -6.92
C LEU A 175 16.62 3.18 -6.42
N VAL A 176 15.56 3.88 -6.05
CA VAL A 176 15.60 5.25 -5.52
C VAL A 176 15.68 5.23 -4.00
N SER A 177 14.87 4.39 -3.36
CA SER A 177 14.80 4.32 -1.91
C SER A 177 14.25 2.98 -1.45
N THR A 178 14.67 2.58 -0.27
CA THR A 178 14.11 1.48 0.52
C THR A 178 13.76 2.04 1.89
N THR A 179 12.55 1.81 2.36
CA THR A 179 12.06 2.37 3.64
C THR A 179 11.00 1.47 4.28
N LYS A 180 10.46 1.88 5.43
CA LYS A 180 9.40 1.15 6.13
C LYS A 180 8.13 1.05 5.26
N PRO A 181 7.32 -0.02 5.42
CA PRO A 181 6.17 -0.31 4.58
C PRO A 181 4.94 0.52 4.99
N ASP A 182 5.12 1.83 5.15
CA ASP A 182 4.08 2.76 5.61
C ASP A 182 3.92 3.90 4.61
N GLU A 183 2.69 4.10 4.11
CA GLU A 183 2.37 5.09 3.09
C GLU A 183 2.72 6.51 3.53
N ILE A 184 2.54 6.85 4.81
CA ILE A 184 2.87 8.18 5.32
C ILE A 184 4.39 8.36 5.23
N ILE A 185 5.18 7.35 5.62
CA ILE A 185 6.63 7.40 5.53
C ILE A 185 7.08 7.47 4.07
N PHE A 186 6.73 6.49 3.24
CA PHE A 186 7.30 6.41 1.91
C PHE A 186 6.74 7.45 0.93
N SER A 187 5.58 8.05 1.20
CA SER A 187 5.06 9.17 0.39
C SER A 187 5.98 10.39 0.38
N HIS A 188 6.89 10.52 1.36
CA HIS A 188 7.92 11.55 1.36
C HIS A 188 8.89 11.41 0.19
N PHE A 189 9.09 10.21 -0.36
CA PHE A 189 9.90 10.01 -1.57
C PHE A 189 9.12 10.26 -2.87
N LEU A 190 7.81 10.46 -2.78
CA LEU A 190 6.89 10.55 -3.90
C LEU A 190 6.38 11.99 -4.07
N GLY A 191 7.29 12.91 -4.43
CA GLY A 191 6.96 14.32 -4.66
C GLY A 191 6.64 14.63 -6.12
N GLU A 192 7.68 14.71 -6.96
CA GLU A 192 7.53 15.08 -8.37
C GLU A 192 8.47 14.30 -9.27
N LEU A 193 7.95 13.78 -10.38
CA LEU A 193 8.77 13.16 -11.43
C LEU A 193 8.96 14.19 -12.54
N ASN A 194 10.20 14.49 -12.91
CA ASN A 194 10.54 15.50 -13.92
C ASN A 194 11.72 15.08 -14.78
N TRP A 195 11.61 15.35 -16.08
CA TRP A 195 12.78 15.33 -16.96
C TRP A 195 13.56 16.63 -16.78
N LEU A 196 14.84 16.52 -16.47
CA LEU A 196 15.77 17.65 -16.38
C LEU A 196 16.42 17.97 -17.73
N SER A 197 16.48 16.96 -18.61
CA SER A 197 16.91 17.08 -20.01
C SER A 197 16.23 16.00 -20.87
N ASN A 198 16.65 15.85 -22.12
CA ASN A 198 16.21 14.73 -22.97
C ASN A 198 16.66 13.36 -22.43
N ASN A 199 17.72 13.30 -21.64
CA ASN A 199 18.37 12.05 -21.22
C ASN A 199 18.50 11.91 -19.70
N GLU A 200 17.90 12.82 -18.94
CA GLU A 200 17.94 12.79 -17.48
C GLU A 200 16.55 13.00 -16.90
N VAL A 201 16.17 12.10 -16.01
CA VAL A 201 14.92 12.18 -15.24
C VAL A 201 15.21 12.09 -13.75
N ALA A 202 14.50 12.90 -12.97
CA ALA A 202 14.62 13.00 -11.54
C ALA A 202 13.29 12.73 -10.84
N LEU A 203 13.36 11.99 -9.73
CA LEU A 203 12.29 11.88 -8.75
C LEU A 203 12.65 12.74 -7.53
N PHE A 204 11.85 13.78 -7.32
CA PHE A 204 11.95 14.68 -6.18
C PHE A 204 11.12 14.16 -5.01
N ASN A 205 11.66 14.33 -3.81
CA ASN A 205 10.95 14.09 -2.56
C ASN A 205 9.90 15.19 -2.24
N ARG A 206 9.11 14.98 -1.18
CA ARG A 206 8.11 15.90 -0.65
C ARG A 206 8.46 16.24 0.82
N PRO A 207 8.68 17.53 1.16
CA PRO A 207 8.76 18.70 0.27
C PRO A 207 10.00 18.62 -0.65
N LYS A 208 9.94 19.33 -1.78
CA LYS A 208 10.89 19.29 -2.90
C LYS A 208 12.27 19.84 -2.52
N SER A 209 13.05 19.04 -1.79
CA SER A 209 14.31 19.43 -1.14
C SER A 209 15.51 18.66 -1.66
N LYS A 210 15.31 17.40 -2.05
CA LYS A 210 16.31 16.49 -2.61
C LYS A 210 15.69 15.73 -3.79
N TYR A 211 16.53 15.19 -4.65
CA TYR A 211 16.07 14.31 -5.72
C TYR A 211 17.11 13.25 -6.00
N ILE A 212 16.66 12.18 -6.63
CA ILE A 212 17.51 11.17 -7.24
C ILE A 212 17.22 11.20 -8.74
N SER A 213 18.27 11.32 -9.56
CA SER A 213 18.15 11.31 -11.02
C SER A 213 18.79 10.09 -11.64
N VAL A 214 18.37 9.78 -12.86
CA VAL A 214 18.96 8.76 -13.74
C VAL A 214 19.42 9.47 -14.99
N HIS A 215 20.71 9.37 -15.29
CA HIS A 215 21.30 9.89 -16.51
C HIS A 215 21.56 8.75 -17.50
N LEU A 216 20.85 8.73 -18.63
CA LEU A 216 20.80 7.58 -19.53
C LEU A 216 22.10 7.37 -20.33
N LYS A 217 22.94 8.42 -20.46
CA LYS A 217 24.26 8.26 -21.09
C LYS A 217 25.23 7.42 -20.26
N GLU A 218 24.99 7.23 -18.96
CA GLU A 218 25.89 6.44 -18.11
C GLU A 218 25.52 4.94 -18.11
N VAL A 219 24.33 4.61 -18.61
CA VAL A 219 23.77 3.24 -18.57
C VAL A 219 23.88 2.52 -19.91
N LEU A 220 23.96 3.26 -21.03
CA LEU A 220 24.12 2.68 -22.38
C LEU A 220 25.57 2.31 -22.75
N PHE A 221 26.55 2.58 -21.87
CA PHE A 221 27.97 2.26 -22.07
C PHE A 221 28.56 1.32 -20.99
N LYS A 222 27.70 0.54 -20.34
CA LYS A 222 28.09 -0.65 -19.57
C LYS A 222 27.55 -1.88 -20.28
#